data_AF-A0A2V5QWK4-F1
#
_entry.id   AF-A0A2V5QWK4-F1
#
_cell.length_a   1.000
_cell.length_b   1.000
_cell.length_c   1.000
_cell.angle_alpha   90.00
_cell.angle_beta   90.00
_cell.angle_gamma   90.00
#
_symmetry.space_group_name_H-M   'P 1'
#
loop_
_entity.id
_entity.type
_entity.pdbx_description
1 polymer ?
#
loop_
_entity_poly.entity_id
_entity_poly.type
_entity_poly.pdbx_seq_one_letter_code
_entity_poly.pdbx_strand_id
1 'polypeptide(L)'
;MQKGQLLATIADEDTSRQLKQARADLQAATDRAALPLPSSELLKAAEDNLQRLEKVVGSGNVPAVEYQKAKSEANRLRGTVETERIERDRSLSSLEETTKKLEAEMKNAEVRAPIDGILTNVQTIDGELVSDGNELFTVSSHKNYVRGEVNEEDV
;
A
#
# COMPACT_ATOMS: atom_id res chain seq x y z
N MET A 1 7.10 -32.85 -1.33
CA MET A 1 7.03 -31.38 -1.22
C MET A 1 5.82 -31.00 -0.39
N GLN A 2 5.91 -29.94 0.40
CA GLN A 2 4.80 -29.43 1.21
C GLN A 2 4.15 -28.22 0.55
N LYS A 3 2.87 -27.99 0.81
CA LYS A 3 2.14 -26.80 0.37
C LYS A 3 2.85 -25.53 0.86
N GLY A 4 3.08 -24.60 -0.05
CA GLY A 4 3.76 -23.33 0.20
C GLY A 4 5.28 -23.39 0.15
N GLN A 5 5.88 -24.58 -0.01
CA GLN A 5 7.31 -24.74 -0.19
C GLN A 5 7.79 -23.99 -1.45
N LEU A 6 8.85 -23.19 -1.31
CA LEU A 6 9.47 -22.49 -2.44
C LEU A 6 10.11 -23.51 -3.39
N LEU A 7 9.76 -23.43 -4.67
CA LEU A 7 10.25 -24.31 -5.73
C LEU A 7 11.29 -23.61 -6.59
N ALA A 8 11.01 -22.37 -6.99
CA ALA A 8 11.92 -21.54 -7.78
C ALA A 8 11.69 -20.06 -7.51
N THR A 9 12.67 -19.25 -7.89
CA THR A 9 12.59 -17.78 -7.89
C THR A 9 12.93 -17.29 -9.28
N ILE A 10 12.04 -16.50 -9.87
CA ILE A 10 12.25 -15.83 -11.14
C ILE A 10 12.98 -14.52 -10.84
N ALA A 11 14.08 -14.26 -11.54
CA ALA A 11 14.79 -13.00 -11.42
C ALA A 11 14.00 -11.88 -12.12
N ASP A 12 13.36 -11.04 -11.33
CA ASP A 12 12.69 -9.83 -11.82
C ASP A 12 13.43 -8.58 -11.29
N GLU A 13 14.49 -8.21 -11.99
CA GLU A 13 15.29 -7.04 -11.62
C GLU A 13 14.53 -5.72 -11.78
N ASP A 14 13.64 -5.64 -12.77
CA ASP A 14 12.89 -4.42 -13.05
C ASP A 14 11.89 -4.12 -11.94
N THR A 15 11.06 -5.10 -11.56
CA THR A 15 10.12 -4.96 -10.44
C THR A 15 10.87 -4.76 -9.12
N SER A 16 12.01 -5.42 -8.92
CA SER A 16 12.84 -5.23 -7.71
C SER A 16 13.37 -3.80 -7.58
N ARG A 17 13.85 -3.22 -8.69
CA ARG A 17 14.29 -1.81 -8.73
C ARG A 17 13.13 -0.85 -8.50
N GLN A 18 11.99 -1.09 -9.14
CA GLN A 18 10.79 -0.29 -8.95
C GLN A 18 10.29 -0.35 -7.50
N LEU A 19 10.27 -1.53 -6.90
CA LEU A 19 9.88 -1.71 -5.49
C LEU A 19 10.82 -0.97 -4.55
N LYS A 20 12.13 -1.01 -4.81
CA LYS A 20 13.11 -0.27 -4.02
C LYS A 20 12.88 1.24 -4.11
N GLN A 21 12.60 1.75 -5.32
CA GLN A 21 12.27 3.16 -5.53
C GLN A 21 10.97 3.55 -4.82
N ALA A 22 9.90 2.77 -4.99
CA ALA A 22 8.60 3.01 -4.37
C ALA A 22 8.69 3.02 -2.83
N ARG A 23 9.47 2.10 -2.24
CA ARG A 23 9.73 2.09 -0.79
C ARG A 23 10.50 3.32 -0.32
N ALA A 24 11.49 3.77 -1.09
CA ALA A 24 12.24 4.98 -0.75
C ALA A 24 11.35 6.23 -0.81
N ASP A 25 10.49 6.32 -1.83
CA ASP A 25 9.54 7.43 -1.99
C ASP A 25 8.46 7.42 -0.90
N LEU A 26 7.94 6.24 -0.55
CA LEU A 26 7.01 6.08 0.57
C LEU A 26 7.67 6.52 1.89
N GLN A 27 8.88 6.05 2.18
CA GLN A 27 9.59 6.43 3.40
C GLN A 27 9.81 7.95 3.45
N ALA A 28 10.26 8.56 2.35
CA ALA A 28 10.46 10.00 2.29
C ALA A 28 9.14 10.77 2.51
N ALA A 29 8.02 10.27 1.99
CA ALA A 29 6.70 10.86 2.20
C ALA A 29 6.23 10.69 3.66
N THR A 30 6.47 9.53 4.27
CA THR A 30 6.17 9.27 5.69
C THR A 30 6.98 10.20 6.60
N ASP A 31 8.27 10.37 6.33
CA ASP A 31 9.15 11.27 7.08
C ASP A 31 8.67 12.73 6.95
N ARG A 32 8.28 13.16 5.74
CA ARG A 32 7.67 14.49 5.52
C ARG A 32 6.34 14.63 6.26
N ALA A 33 5.54 13.57 6.36
CA ALA A 33 4.25 13.61 7.06
C ALA A 33 4.37 13.69 8.58
N ALA A 34 5.51 13.27 9.14
CA ALA A 34 5.82 13.50 10.55
C ALA A 34 6.08 14.99 10.87
N LEU A 35 6.35 15.81 9.87
CA LEU A 35 6.51 17.26 10.04
C LEU A 35 5.14 17.96 10.16
N PRO A 36 5.05 19.06 10.91
CA PRO A 36 3.84 19.89 10.95
C PRO A 36 3.47 20.40 9.57
N LEU A 37 2.16 20.52 9.31
CA LEU A 37 1.69 21.13 8.06
C LEU A 37 2.06 22.62 8.05
N PRO A 38 2.49 23.19 6.91
CA PRO A 38 2.86 24.60 6.81
C PRO A 38 1.78 25.55 7.33
N SER A 39 0.51 25.24 7.07
CA SER A 39 -0.64 26.03 7.53
C SER A 39 -0.96 25.87 9.02
N SER A 40 -0.39 24.87 9.72
CA SER A 40 -0.66 24.62 11.15
C SER A 40 -0.17 25.75 12.04
N GLU A 41 0.99 26.35 11.73
CA GLU A 41 1.50 27.48 12.51
C GLU A 41 0.62 28.73 12.34
N LEU A 42 0.16 28.98 11.12
CA LEU A 42 -0.76 30.08 10.82
C LEU A 42 -2.11 29.90 11.53
N LEU A 43 -2.65 28.68 11.52
CA LEU A 43 -3.87 28.35 12.25
C LEU A 43 -3.69 28.61 13.74
N LYS A 44 -2.60 28.12 14.35
CA LYS A 44 -2.31 28.33 15.77
C LYS A 44 -2.25 29.81 16.14
N ALA A 45 -1.57 30.62 15.33
CA ALA A 45 -1.50 32.07 15.57
C ALA A 45 -2.88 32.74 15.49
N ALA A 46 -3.74 32.31 14.56
CA ALA A 46 -5.11 32.82 14.42
C ALA A 46 -6.02 32.36 15.57
N GLU A 47 -5.88 31.12 16.04
CA GLU A 47 -6.60 30.57 17.20
C GLU A 47 -6.19 31.28 18.50
N ASP A 48 -4.90 31.49 18.72
CA ASP A 48 -4.39 32.26 19.85
C ASP A 48 -4.95 33.69 19.84
N ASN A 49 -5.06 34.31 18.66
CA ASN A 49 -5.65 35.64 18.53
C ASN A 49 -7.16 35.65 18.83
N LEU A 50 -7.90 34.68 18.30
CA LEU A 50 -9.32 34.51 18.57
C LEU A 50 -9.57 34.33 20.07
N GLN A 51 -8.79 33.48 20.74
CA GLN A 51 -8.91 33.23 22.17
C GLN A 51 -8.61 34.47 23.02
N ARG A 52 -7.60 35.27 22.62
CA ARG A 52 -7.35 36.57 23.27
C ARG A 52 -8.54 37.50 23.13
N LEU A 53 -9.10 37.63 21.93
CA LEU A 53 -10.24 38.50 21.68
C LEU A 53 -11.49 38.04 22.43
N GLU A 54 -11.74 36.73 22.51
CA GLU A 54 -12.87 36.16 23.25
C GLU A 54 -12.85 36.55 24.74
N LYS A 55 -11.66 36.52 25.37
CA LYS A 55 -11.48 36.98 26.76
C LYS A 55 -11.80 38.46 26.94
N VAL A 56 -11.40 39.31 26.00
CA VAL A 56 -11.58 40.77 26.11
C VAL A 56 -13.02 41.19 25.73
N VAL A 57 -13.68 40.48 24.81
CA VAL A 57 -15.12 40.64 24.52
C VAL A 57 -15.94 40.37 25.78
N GLY A 58 -15.60 39.35 26.57
CA GLY A 58 -16.24 39.07 27.87
C GLY A 58 -16.10 40.20 28.89
N SER A 59 -15.10 41.07 28.72
CA SER A 59 -14.88 42.27 29.54
C SER A 59 -15.46 43.57 28.95
N GLY A 60 -16.15 43.50 27.80
CA GLY A 60 -16.87 44.63 27.17
C GLY A 60 -16.01 45.60 26.35
N ASN A 61 -14.72 45.30 26.11
CA ASN A 61 -13.74 46.24 25.55
C ASN A 61 -13.41 46.04 24.05
N VAL A 62 -14.13 45.18 23.31
CA VAL A 62 -13.82 44.88 21.89
C VAL A 62 -15.06 45.03 20.99
N PRO A 63 -14.93 45.65 19.80
CA PRO A 63 -15.99 45.66 18.80
C PRO A 63 -16.33 44.24 18.32
N ALA A 64 -17.62 43.87 18.31
CA ALA A 64 -18.10 42.56 17.84
C ALA A 64 -17.60 42.20 16.42
N VAL A 65 -17.34 43.22 15.59
CA VAL A 65 -16.80 43.06 14.23
C VAL A 65 -15.38 42.45 14.24
N GLU A 66 -14.52 42.82 15.19
CA GLU A 66 -13.15 42.30 15.26
C GLU A 66 -13.13 40.83 15.68
N TYR A 67 -13.99 40.47 16.64
CA TYR A 67 -14.19 39.08 17.05
C TYR A 67 -14.69 38.21 15.88
N GLN A 68 -15.71 38.67 15.15
CA GLN A 68 -16.24 37.92 14.00
C GLN A 68 -15.21 37.75 12.89
N LYS A 69 -14.36 38.78 12.65
CA LYS A 69 -13.25 38.69 11.68
C LYS A 69 -12.24 37.65 12.10
N ALA A 70 -11.77 37.68 13.36
CA ALA A 70 -10.82 36.71 13.87
C ALA A 70 -11.37 35.28 13.82
N LYS A 71 -12.65 35.10 14.15
CA LYS A 71 -13.33 33.80 14.06
C LYS A 71 -13.40 33.27 12.63
N SER A 72 -13.74 34.14 11.68
CA SER A 72 -13.81 33.77 10.27
C SER A 72 -12.43 33.39 9.72
N GLU A 73 -11.39 34.10 10.13
CA GLU A 73 -10.01 33.81 9.70
C GLU A 73 -9.49 32.49 10.27
N ALA A 74 -9.71 32.21 11.56
CA ALA A 74 -9.37 30.93 12.17
C ALA A 74 -10.11 29.77 11.47
N ASN A 75 -11.40 29.94 11.16
CA ASN A 75 -12.16 28.94 10.40
C ASN A 75 -11.61 28.71 9.00
N ARG A 76 -11.21 29.77 8.30
CA ARG A 76 -10.61 29.70 6.96
C ARG A 76 -9.31 28.91 6.99
N LEU A 77 -8.40 29.26 7.91
CA LEU A 77 -7.11 28.58 8.08
C LEU A 77 -7.29 27.12 8.51
N ARG A 78 -8.28 26.83 9.34
CA ARG A 78 -8.63 25.45 9.71
C ARG A 78 -9.06 24.61 8.51
N GLY A 79 -9.85 25.21 7.60
CA GLY A 79 -10.18 24.58 6.33
C GLY A 79 -8.94 24.33 5.45
N THR A 80 -7.98 25.26 5.42
CA THR A 80 -6.71 25.08 4.71
C THR A 80 -5.89 23.92 5.28
N VAL A 81 -5.71 23.86 6.61
CA VAL A 81 -4.99 22.77 7.29
C VAL A 81 -5.63 21.41 6.98
N GLU A 82 -6.96 21.33 7.03
CA GLU A 82 -7.66 20.09 6.78
C GLU A 82 -7.54 19.62 5.33
N THR A 83 -7.61 20.55 4.36
CA THR A 83 -7.36 20.22 2.95
C THR A 83 -5.93 19.72 2.73
N GLU A 84 -4.93 20.41 3.29
CA GLU A 84 -3.53 19.97 3.20
C GLU A 84 -3.33 18.58 3.82
N ARG A 85 -4.00 18.30 4.94
CA ARG A 85 -3.99 16.99 5.59
C ARG A 85 -4.57 15.92 4.67
N ILE A 86 -5.75 16.17 4.08
CA ILE A 86 -6.42 15.23 3.17
C ILE A 86 -5.54 14.95 1.94
N GLU A 87 -4.93 15.98 1.35
CA GLU A 87 -4.05 15.82 0.19
C GLU A 87 -2.81 15.00 0.52
N ARG A 88 -2.20 15.26 1.68
CA ARG A 88 -1.05 14.49 2.18
C ARG A 88 -1.41 13.03 2.43
N ASP A 89 -2.52 12.78 3.12
CA ASP A 89 -2.99 11.43 3.45
C ASP A 89 -3.33 10.65 2.16
N ARG A 90 -3.95 11.31 1.17
CA ARG A 90 -4.21 10.72 -0.15
C ARG A 90 -2.91 10.38 -0.89
N SER A 91 -1.91 11.26 -0.86
CA SER A 91 -0.60 11.01 -1.47
C SER A 91 0.11 9.82 -0.83
N LEU A 92 0.06 9.71 0.51
CA LEU A 92 0.62 8.58 1.24
C LEU A 92 -0.08 7.27 0.86
N SER A 93 -1.42 7.26 0.88
CA SER A 93 -2.21 6.08 0.50
C SER A 93 -1.87 5.59 -0.91
N SER A 94 -1.68 6.51 -1.86
CA SER A 94 -1.30 6.14 -3.23
C SER A 94 0.10 5.52 -3.32
N LEU A 95 1.07 6.03 -2.56
CA LEU A 95 2.42 5.46 -2.49
C LEU A 95 2.42 4.08 -1.81
N GLU A 96 1.63 3.91 -0.75
CA GLU A 96 1.44 2.62 -0.08
C GLU A 96 0.81 1.58 -1.01
N GLU A 97 -0.24 1.94 -1.75
CA GLU A 97 -0.89 1.06 -2.72
C GLU A 97 0.08 0.64 -3.83
N THR A 98 0.86 1.59 -4.35
CA THR A 98 1.88 1.32 -5.37
C THR A 98 2.94 0.35 -4.84
N THR A 99 3.39 0.56 -3.60
CA THR A 99 4.36 -0.34 -2.95
C THR A 99 3.77 -1.74 -2.75
N LYS A 100 2.54 -1.85 -2.22
CA LYS A 100 1.85 -3.13 -2.03
C LYS A 100 1.66 -3.89 -3.34
N LYS A 101 1.34 -3.19 -4.43
CA LYS A 101 1.21 -3.79 -5.76
C LYS A 101 2.54 -4.40 -6.21
N LEU A 102 3.62 -3.65 -6.14
CA LEU A 102 4.97 -4.11 -6.52
C LEU A 102 5.46 -5.26 -5.61
N GLU A 103 5.11 -5.25 -4.33
CA GLU A 103 5.40 -6.36 -3.41
C GLU A 103 4.64 -7.63 -3.79
N ALA A 104 3.39 -7.51 -4.21
CA ALA A 104 2.61 -8.65 -4.69
C ALA A 104 3.18 -9.20 -6.01
N GLU A 105 3.60 -8.34 -6.93
CA GLU A 105 4.27 -8.73 -8.18
C GLU A 105 5.60 -9.45 -7.89
N MET A 106 6.45 -8.94 -6.99
CA MET A 106 7.67 -9.63 -6.55
C MET A 106 7.38 -10.99 -5.89
N LYS A 107 6.28 -11.10 -5.14
CA LYS A 107 5.88 -12.37 -4.54
C LYS A 107 5.43 -13.38 -5.59
N ASN A 108 4.87 -12.94 -6.72
CA ASN A 108 4.52 -13.83 -7.83
C ASN A 108 5.76 -14.39 -8.54
N ALA A 109 6.90 -13.69 -8.47
CA ALA A 109 8.18 -14.22 -8.94
C ALA A 109 8.69 -15.40 -8.08
N GLU A 110 8.13 -15.62 -6.88
CA GLU A 110 8.39 -16.80 -6.07
C GLU A 110 7.38 -17.91 -6.38
N VAL A 111 7.84 -18.94 -7.09
CA VAL A 111 7.01 -20.09 -7.44
C VAL A 111 6.96 -21.05 -6.25
N ARG A 112 5.77 -21.22 -5.67
CA ARG A 112 5.55 -22.06 -4.48
C ARG A 112 4.62 -23.22 -4.80
N ALA A 113 4.84 -24.36 -4.13
CA ALA A 113 3.99 -25.54 -4.31
C ALA A 113 2.54 -25.26 -3.87
N PRO A 114 1.53 -25.47 -4.73
CA PRO A 114 0.14 -25.18 -4.37
C PRO A 114 -0.48 -26.21 -3.42
N ILE A 115 0.09 -27.42 -3.39
CA ILE A 115 -0.39 -28.57 -2.62
C ILE A 115 0.78 -29.38 -2.04
N ASP A 116 0.48 -30.22 -1.05
CA ASP A 116 1.36 -31.31 -0.66
C ASP A 116 1.38 -32.38 -1.76
N GLY A 117 2.57 -32.82 -2.15
CA GLY A 117 2.69 -33.73 -3.28
C GLY A 117 4.11 -34.01 -3.72
N ILE A 118 4.21 -34.59 -4.91
CA ILE A 118 5.46 -34.95 -5.57
C ILE A 118 5.58 -34.11 -6.83
N LEU A 119 6.79 -33.60 -7.07
CA LEU A 119 7.13 -32.93 -8.32
C LEU A 119 7.29 -34.01 -9.40
N THR A 120 6.38 -34.03 -10.37
CA THR A 120 6.33 -35.08 -11.41
C THR A 120 6.95 -34.64 -12.72
N ASN A 121 7.03 -33.33 -12.98
CA ASN A 121 7.68 -32.80 -14.16
C ASN A 121 8.35 -31.44 -13.88
N VAL A 122 9.48 -31.20 -14.55
CA VAL A 122 10.23 -29.94 -14.55
C VAL A 122 10.45 -29.56 -16.01
N GLN A 123 9.81 -28.48 -16.45
CA GLN A 123 9.80 -28.09 -17.87
C GLN A 123 10.76 -26.95 -18.21
N THR A 124 11.42 -26.36 -17.20
CA THR A 124 12.36 -25.25 -17.36
C THR A 124 13.71 -25.57 -16.71
N ILE A 125 14.76 -24.97 -17.25
CA ILE A 125 16.12 -25.04 -16.69
C ILE A 125 16.55 -23.72 -16.06
N ASP A 126 17.51 -23.78 -15.15
CA ASP A 126 18.07 -22.60 -14.49
C ASP A 126 18.66 -21.62 -15.53
N GLY A 127 18.24 -20.36 -15.43
CA GLY A 127 18.67 -19.27 -16.33
C GLY A 127 17.86 -19.14 -17.62
N GLU A 128 16.85 -20.00 -17.83
CA GLU A 128 15.92 -19.85 -18.94
C GLU A 128 15.00 -18.63 -18.74
N LEU A 129 14.77 -17.88 -19.82
CA LEU A 129 13.80 -16.79 -19.82
C LEU A 129 12.39 -17.37 -19.89
N VAL A 130 11.57 -17.08 -18.87
CA VAL A 130 10.19 -17.54 -18.78
C VAL A 130 9.21 -16.36 -18.82
N SER A 131 8.07 -16.58 -19.45
CA SER A 131 6.98 -15.60 -19.55
C SER A 131 5.79 -16.03 -18.70
N ASP A 132 4.88 -15.09 -18.44
CA ASP A 132 3.61 -15.42 -17.77
C ASP A 132 2.82 -16.49 -18.56
N GLY A 133 2.28 -17.46 -17.83
CA GLY A 133 1.58 -18.61 -18.39
C GLY A 133 2.46 -19.80 -18.82
N ASN A 134 3.80 -19.69 -18.75
CA ASN A 134 4.66 -20.86 -18.99
C ASN A 134 4.49 -21.89 -17.85
N GLU A 135 4.31 -23.16 -18.22
CA GLU A 135 4.35 -24.25 -17.24
C GLU A 135 5.80 -24.51 -16.84
N LEU A 136 6.10 -24.34 -15.55
CA LEU A 136 7.45 -24.59 -15.02
C LEU A 136 7.56 -25.97 -14.36
N PHE A 137 6.51 -26.33 -13.61
CA PHE A 137 6.49 -27.50 -12.74
C PHE A 137 5.10 -28.14 -12.74
N THR A 138 5.05 -29.47 -12.78
CA THR A 138 3.82 -30.23 -12.51
C THR A 138 3.92 -30.86 -11.12
N VAL A 139 2.95 -30.58 -10.25
CA VAL A 139 2.88 -31.17 -8.89
C VAL A 139 1.66 -32.07 -8.80
N SER A 140 1.88 -33.34 -8.47
CA SER A 140 0.83 -34.34 -8.30
C SER A 140 0.60 -34.66 -6.82
N SER A 141 -0.67 -34.79 -6.44
CA SER A 141 -1.06 -35.22 -5.08
C SER A 141 -0.63 -36.66 -4.83
N HIS A 142 -0.43 -37.02 -3.56
CA HIS A 142 -0.22 -38.41 -3.14
C HIS A 142 -1.47 -39.30 -3.26
N LYS A 143 -2.65 -38.73 -3.56
CA LYS A 143 -3.88 -39.50 -3.78
C LYS A 143 -3.83 -40.17 -5.15
N ASN A 144 -3.73 -41.49 -5.15
CA ASN A 144 -3.76 -42.29 -6.37
C ASN A 144 -5.19 -42.71 -6.70
N TYR A 145 -5.62 -42.44 -7.93
CA TYR A 145 -6.87 -42.96 -8.49
C TYR A 145 -6.52 -43.92 -9.63
N VAL A 146 -7.08 -45.12 -9.59
CA VAL A 146 -6.92 -46.11 -10.65
C VAL A 146 -8.22 -46.11 -11.45
N ARG A 147 -8.12 -45.77 -12.74
CA ARG A 147 -9.24 -45.89 -13.68
C ARG A 147 -9.04 -47.15 -14.51
N GLY A 148 -9.94 -48.12 -14.35
CA GLY A 148 -10.01 -49.30 -15.22
C GLY A 148 -10.91 -48.99 -16.41
N GLU A 149 -10.42 -49.27 -17.62
CA GLU A 149 -11.27 -49.31 -18.81
C GLU A 149 -11.83 -50.72 -18.92
N VAL A 150 -13.16 -50.85 -18.83
CA VAL A 150 -13.87 -52.12 -19.03
C VAL A 150 -14.59 -52.01 -20.36
N ASN A 151 -14.42 -53.01 -21.23
CA ASN A 151 -15.12 -53.07 -22.50
C ASN A 151 -16.63 -53.23 -22.25
N GLU A 152 -17.47 -52.65 -23.12
CA GLU A 152 -18.93 -52.70 -22.99
C GLU A 152 -19.50 -54.13 -22.96
N GLU A 153 -18.75 -55.13 -23.44
CA GLU A 153 -19.15 -56.54 -23.41
C GLU A 153 -19.03 -57.19 -22.02
N ASP A 154 -18.31 -56.56 -21.07
CA ASP A 154 -18.00 -57.09 -19.73
C ASP A 154 -18.60 -56.25 -18.58
N VAL A 155 -19.62 -55.40 -18.83
CA VAL A 155 -20.31 -54.54 -17.83
C VAL A 155 -21.65 -55.11 -17.37
#